data_AF-A0A0C2RD32-F1
#
_entry.id   AF-A0A0C2RD32-F1
#
_cell.length_a   1.000
_cell.length_b   1.000
_cell.length_c   1.000
_cell.angle_alpha   90.00
_cell.angle_beta   90.00
_cell.angle_gamma   90.00
#
_symmetry.space_group_name_H-M   'P 1'
#
loop_
_entity.id
_entity.type
_entity.pdbx_description
1 polymer ?
#
loop_
_entity_poly.entity_id
_entity_poly.type
_entity_poly.pdbx_seq_one_letter_code
_entity_poly.pdbx_strand_id
1 'polypeptide(L)' 'MNVERTQEGKILAKQKPDFREGRPKKFSRKQINHALSLLEKHSYKQVEDMNGISVSTLVRAKKESKADRIMN' A
#
# COMPACT_ATOMS: atom_id res chain seq x y z
N MET A 1 33.66 2.04 -11.37
CA MET A 1 33.33 2.02 -9.92
C MET A 1 32.28 0.94 -9.66
N ASN A 2 32.25 0.27 -8.50
CA ASN A 2 31.25 -0.79 -8.25
C ASN A 2 29.80 -0.26 -8.13
N VAL A 3 29.64 0.99 -7.68
CA VAL A 3 28.33 1.64 -7.51
C VAL A 3 27.66 1.91 -8.86
N GLU A 4 28.39 2.48 -9.82
CA GLU A 4 27.91 2.77 -11.19
C GLU A 4 27.29 1.53 -11.84
N ARG A 5 28.00 0.40 -11.79
CA ARG A 5 27.56 -0.86 -12.42
C ARG A 5 26.25 -1.40 -11.81
N THR A 6 26.03 -1.20 -10.51
CA THR A 6 24.78 -1.62 -9.85
C THR A 6 23.61 -0.68 -10.16
N GLN A 7 23.89 0.61 -10.34
CA GLN A 7 22.89 1.60 -10.76
C GLN A 7 22.46 1.36 -12.20
N GLU A 8 23.40 1.11 -13.11
CA GLU A 8 23.15 0.74 -14.51
C GLU A 8 22.29 -0.53 -14.61
N GLY A 9 22.65 -1.59 -13.88
CA GLY A 9 21.86 -2.83 -13.85
C GLY A 9 20.43 -2.61 -13.32
N LYS A 10 20.26 -1.71 -12.32
CA LYS A 10 18.95 -1.35 -11.81
C LYS A 10 18.12 -0.56 -12.82
N ILE A 11 18.75 0.33 -13.59
CA ILE A 11 18.09 1.10 -14.66
C ILE A 11 17.59 0.15 -15.75
N LEU A 12 18.41 -0.82 -16.16
CA LEU A 12 18.00 -1.85 -17.13
C LEU A 12 16.83 -2.70 -16.59
N ALA A 13 16.87 -3.07 -15.31
CA ALA A 13 15.78 -3.83 -14.69
C ALA A 13 14.47 -3.04 -14.65
N LYS A 14 14.52 -1.71 -14.42
CA LYS A 14 13.35 -0.81 -14.44
C LYS A 14 12.60 -0.77 -15.77
N GLN A 15 13.27 -1.10 -16.88
CA GLN A 15 12.63 -1.13 -18.21
C GLN A 15 11.74 -2.35 -18.42
N LYS A 16 11.85 -3.39 -17.58
CA LYS A 16 11.00 -4.57 -17.67
C LYS A 16 9.58 -4.26 -17.18
N PRO A 17 8.52 -4.70 -17.89
CA PRO A 17 7.14 -4.41 -17.50
C PRO A 17 6.74 -5.02 -16.14
N ASP A 18 7.38 -6.13 -15.74
CA ASP A 18 7.14 -6.80 -14.47
C ASP A 18 8.00 -6.29 -13.31
N PHE A 19 8.85 -5.28 -13.54
CA PHE A 19 9.72 -4.76 -12.49
C PHE A 19 8.90 -4.03 -11.43
N ARG A 20 9.05 -4.48 -10.17
CA ARG A 20 8.43 -3.84 -9.00
C ARG A 20 9.52 -3.41 -8.04
N GLU A 21 9.57 -2.11 -7.75
CA GLU A 21 10.52 -1.55 -6.81
C GLU A 21 9.90 -1.41 -5.41
N GLY A 22 10.73 -1.61 -4.38
CA GLY A 22 10.33 -1.47 -2.99
C GLY A 22 9.70 -2.74 -2.40
N ARG A 23 9.14 -2.59 -1.20
CA ARG A 23 8.58 -3.72 -0.44
C ARG A 23 7.19 -4.08 -1.00
N PRO A 24 6.91 -5.35 -1.31
CA PRO A 24 5.56 -5.79 -1.64
C PRO A 24 4.54 -5.40 -0.56
N LYS A 25 3.34 -5.00 -0.97
CA LYS A 25 2.27 -4.65 -0.02
C LYS A 25 1.93 -5.87 0.84
N LYS A 26 2.01 -5.71 2.17
CA LYS A 26 1.71 -6.78 3.13
C LYS A 26 0.24 -7.22 3.08
N PHE A 27 -0.68 -6.28 2.84
CA PHE A 27 -2.11 -6.52 2.82
C PHE A 27 -2.66 -6.45 1.40
N SER A 28 -3.55 -7.38 1.06
CA SER A 28 -4.26 -7.37 -0.22
C SER A 28 -5.27 -6.22 -0.29
N ARG A 29 -5.62 -5.80 -1.51
CA ARG A 29 -6.68 -4.79 -1.73
C ARG A 29 -8.01 -5.19 -1.08
N LYS A 30 -8.36 -6.49 -1.14
CA LYS A 30 -9.60 -7.01 -0.53
C LYS A 30 -9.62 -6.82 0.98
N GLN A 31 -8.51 -7.12 1.66
CA GLN A 31 -8.40 -6.94 3.12
C GLN A 31 -8.51 -5.46 3.51
N ILE A 32 -7.86 -4.58 2.76
CA ILE A 32 -7.94 -3.13 3.01
C ILE A 32 -9.37 -2.63 2.80
N ASN A 33 -10.03 -3.03 1.71
CA ASN A 33 -11.41 -2.63 1.43
C ASN A 33 -12.38 -3.13 2.51
N HIS A 34 -12.21 -4.37 2.95
CA HIS A 34 -12.99 -4.92 4.05
C HIS A 34 -12.79 -4.12 5.34
N ALA A 35 -11.53 -3.87 5.73
CA ALA A 35 -11.23 -3.10 6.93
C ALA A 35 -11.74 -1.64 6.84
N LEU A 36 -11.70 -1.01 5.67
CA LEU A 36 -12.26 0.33 5.46
C LEU A 36 -13.79 0.34 5.59
N SER A 37 -14.50 -0.70 5.13
CA SER A 37 -15.95 -0.80 5.30
C SER A 37 -16.37 -0.93 6.76
N LEU A 38 -15.54 -1.58 7.60
CA LEU A 38 -15.79 -1.71 9.04
C LEU A 38 -15.68 -0.37 9.78
N LEU A 39 -14.93 0.61 9.24
CA LEU A 39 -14.80 1.95 9.83
C LEU A 39 -16.09 2.78 9.78
N GLU A 40 -17.14 2.33 9.10
CA GLU A 40 -18.46 2.96 9.15
C GLU A 40 -19.17 2.72 10.50
N LYS A 41 -18.89 1.59 11.15
CA LYS A 41 -19.56 1.15 12.38
C LYS A 41 -18.63 1.00 13.58
N HIS A 42 -17.32 0.93 13.34
CA HIS A 42 -16.31 0.68 14.36
C HIS A 42 -15.22 1.76 14.37
N SER A 43 -14.61 1.98 15.53
CA SER A 43 -13.46 2.87 15.66
C SER A 43 -12.19 2.25 15.06
N TYR A 44 -11.20 3.08 14.72
CA TYR A 44 -9.94 2.61 14.15
C TYR A 44 -9.21 1.58 15.03
N LYS A 45 -9.25 1.75 16.35
CA LYS A 45 -8.59 0.82 17.29
C LYS A 45 -9.29 -0.54 17.31
N GLN A 46 -10.63 -0.54 17.30
CA GLN A 46 -11.41 -1.78 17.21
C GLN A 46 -11.17 -2.53 15.88
N VAL A 47 -11.04 -1.80 14.77
CA VAL A 47 -10.75 -2.42 13.46
C VAL A 47 -9.31 -2.95 13.39
N GLU A 48 -8.35 -2.27 14.02
CA GLU A 48 -6.97 -2.74 14.19
C GLU A 48 -6.92 -4.05 14.96
N ASP A 49 -7.60 -4.12 16.12
CA ASP A 49 -7.67 -5.33 16.94
C ASP A 49 -8.34 -6.49 16.20
N MET A 50 -9.34 -6.21 15.37
CA MET A 50 -10.09 -7.23 14.62
C MET A 50 -9.35 -7.75 13.38
N ASN A 51 -8.64 -6.89 12.65
CA ASN A 51 -8.03 -7.24 11.34
C ASN A 51 -6.50 -7.35 11.38
N GLY A 52 -5.86 -6.94 12.48
CA GLY A 52 -4.40 -6.89 12.60
C GLY A 52 -3.75 -5.84 11.69
N ILE A 53 -4.52 -4.87 11.19
CA ILE A 53 -4.04 -3.79 10.32
C ILE A 53 -3.87 -2.55 11.18
N SER A 54 -2.67 -1.97 11.16
CA SER A 54 -2.39 -0.84 12.05
C SER A 54 -3.28 0.37 11.76
N VAL A 55 -3.59 1.16 12.79
CA VAL A 55 -4.34 2.43 12.64
C VAL A 55 -3.73 3.32 11.57
N SER A 56 -2.40 3.45 11.55
CA SER A 56 -1.68 4.24 10.55
C SER A 56 -1.89 3.72 9.12
N THR A 57 -2.00 2.41 8.94
CA THR A 57 -2.29 1.80 7.64
C THR A 57 -3.73 2.10 7.20
N LEU A 58 -4.70 2.00 8.12
CA LEU A 58 -6.11 2.32 7.85
C LEU A 58 -6.31 3.78 7.47
N VAL A 59 -5.64 4.70 8.18
CA VAL A 59 -5.71 6.14 7.89
C VAL A 59 -5.13 6.46 6.51
N ARG A 60 -3.99 5.87 6.15
CA ARG A 60 -3.38 6.04 4.82
C ARG A 60 -4.31 5.51 3.72
N ALA A 61 -4.83 4.30 3.89
CA ALA A 61 -5.75 3.68 2.93
C ALA A 61 -7.03 4.51 2.75
N LYS A 62 -7.59 5.08 3.82
CA LYS A 62 -8.77 5.96 3.73
C LYS A 62 -8.48 7.26 2.98
N LYS A 63 -7.27 7.82 3.11
CA LYS A 63 -6.84 9.00 2.34
C LYS A 63 -6.65 8.67 0.86
N GLU A 64 -5.99 7.56 0.54
CA GLU A 64 -5.83 7.07 -0.84
C GLU A 64 -7.21 6.86 -1.51
N SER A 65 -8.13 6.17 -0.83
CA SER A 65 -9.49 5.94 -1.35
C SER A 65 -10.26 7.25 -1.61
N LYS A 66 -10.07 8.28 -0.78
CA LYS A 66 -10.67 9.60 -1.03
C LYS A 66 -10.04 10.31 -2.22
N ALA A 67 -8.72 10.24 -2.37
CA ALA A 67 -8.02 10.83 -3.51
C ALA A 67 -8.46 10.17 -4.83
N ASP A 68 -8.55 8.84 -4.84
CA ASP A 68 -9.02 8.06 -6.00
C ASP A 68 -10.46 8.41 -6.39
N ARG A 69 -11.31 8.78 -5.42
CA ARG A 69 -12.70 9.21 -5.65
C ARG A 69 -12.82 10.64 -6.19
N ILE A 70 -11.83 11.50 -5.95
CA ILE A 70 -11.82 12.90 -6.42
C ILE A 70 -11.23 13.00 -7.84
N MET A 71 -10.36 12.06 -8.22
CA MET A 71 -9.71 12.04 -9.54
C MET A 71 -10.51 11.30 -10.63
N ASN A 72 -11.63 10.66 -10.27
CA ASN A 72 -12.62 10.10 -11.20
C ASN A 72 -13.86 10.99 -11.25
#